data_AF-A0A9W7UNK5-F1
#
_entry.id   AF-A0A9W7UNK5-F1
#
_cell.length_a   1.000
_cell.length_b   1.000
_cell.length_c   1.000
_cell.angle_alpha   90.00
_cell.angle_beta   90.00
_cell.angle_gamma   90.00
#
_symmetry.space_group_name_H-M   'P 1'
#
loop_
_entity.id
_entity.type
_entity.pdbx_description
1 polymer ?
#
loop_
_entity_poly.entity_id
_entity_poly.type
_entity_poly.pdbx_seq_one_letter_code
_entity_poly.pdbx_strand_id
1 'polypeptide(L)' 'REITRILIRLFHLLQKNGRKSHRYEKKTVFDILGVVYEYTGLIKQKKIA' A
#
# COMPACT_ATOMS: atom_id res chain seq x y z
N ARG A 1 -2.25 10.00 -19.73
CA ARG A 1 -2.93 10.86 -18.71
C ARG A 1 -4.20 10.22 -18.13
N GLU A 2 -4.86 9.29 -18.81
CA GLU A 2 -6.07 8.61 -18.30
C GLU A 2 -5.78 7.67 -17.13
N ILE A 3 -4.67 6.95 -17.17
CA ILE A 3 -4.22 6.06 -16.08
C ILE A 3 -4.13 6.82 -14.74
N THR A 4 -3.55 8.03 -14.76
CA THR A 4 -3.43 8.87 -13.56
C THR A 4 -4.80 9.23 -12.97
N ARG A 5 -5.79 9.56 -13.82
CA ARG A 5 -7.17 9.83 -13.38
C ARG A 5 -7.82 8.60 -12.75
N ILE A 6 -7.59 7.41 -13.32
CA ILE A 6 -8.11 6.14 -12.80
C ILE A 6 -7.48 5.84 -11.43
N LEU A 7 -6.16 6.01 -11.29
CA LEU A 7 -5.44 5.78 -10.04
C LEU A 7 -5.88 6.71 -8.92
N ILE A 8 -6.07 8.02 -9.21
CA ILE A 8 -6.56 8.98 -8.21
C ILE A 8 -7.98 8.62 -7.76
N ARG A 9 -8.85 8.23 -8.69
CA ARG A 9 -10.23 7.84 -8.37
C ARG A 9 -10.26 6.56 -7.55
N LEU A 10 -9.43 5.57 -7.91
CA LEU A 10 -9.24 4.35 -7.13
C LEU A 10 -8.74 4.65 -5.72
N PHE A 11 -7.76 5.54 -5.57
CA PHE A 11 -7.22 5.94 -4.27
C PHE A 11 -8.29 6.53 -3.35
N HIS A 12 -9.12 7.46 -3.83
CA HIS A 12 -10.20 8.03 -3.01
C HIS A 12 -11.26 6.99 -2.60
N LEU A 13 -11.58 6.05 -3.49
CA LEU A 13 -12.49 4.93 -3.18
C LEU A 13 -11.88 4.01 -2.12
N LEU A 14 -10.59 3.69 -2.26
CA LEU A 14 -9.85 2.88 -1.29
C LEU A 14 -9.64 3.60 0.04
N GLN A 15 -9.50 4.92 0.09
CA GLN A 15 -9.46 5.65 1.36
C GLN A 15 -10.81 5.58 2.08
N LYS A 16 -11.91 5.83 1.35
CA LYS A 16 -13.27 5.80 1.93
C LYS A 16 -13.62 4.41 2.48
N ASN A 17 -13.30 3.36 1.74
CA ASN A 17 -13.59 1.98 2.12
C ASN A 17 -12.51 1.37 3.03
N GLY A 18 -11.28 1.81 2.86
CA GLY A 18 -10.11 1.42 3.66
C GLY A 18 -10.27 1.83 5.11
N ARG A 19 -10.98 2.92 5.46
CA ARG A 19 -11.31 3.21 6.87
C ARG A 19 -12.14 2.12 7.55
N LYS A 20 -12.98 1.38 6.80
CA LYS A 20 -13.71 0.22 7.33
C LYS A 20 -12.79 -1.01 7.39
N SER A 21 -12.03 -1.29 6.34
CA SER A 21 -11.07 -2.41 6.35
C SER A 21 -10.01 -2.24 7.46
N HIS A 22 -9.52 -1.02 7.67
CA HIS A 22 -8.65 -0.66 8.78
C HIS A 22 -9.31 -0.84 10.15
N ARG A 23 -10.64 -0.67 10.26
CA ARG A 23 -11.37 -0.89 11.50
C ARG A 23 -11.41 -2.37 11.89
N TYR A 24 -11.61 -3.27 10.92
CA TYR A 24 -11.79 -4.70 11.17
C TYR A 24 -10.48 -5.50 11.14
N GLU A 25 -9.57 -5.18 10.22
CA GLU A 25 -8.37 -5.97 9.94
C GLU A 25 -7.09 -5.12 9.91
N LYS A 26 -7.16 -3.83 10.27
CA LYS A 26 -6.02 -2.88 10.25
C LYS A 26 -5.29 -2.72 8.91
N LYS A 27 -5.82 -3.28 7.82
CA LYS A 27 -5.28 -3.18 6.47
C LYS A 27 -5.19 -1.72 5.99
N THR A 28 -4.05 -1.35 5.45
CA THR A 28 -3.81 -0.08 4.77
C THR A 28 -4.20 -0.18 3.29
N VAL A 29 -4.26 0.97 2.61
CA VAL A 29 -4.50 1.00 1.15
C VAL A 29 -3.42 0.20 0.40
N PHE A 30 -2.19 0.15 0.92
CA PHE A 30 -1.08 -0.57 0.32
C PHE A 30 -1.20 -2.08 0.50
N ASP A 31 -1.67 -2.52 1.66
CA ASP A 31 -1.99 -3.94 1.90
C ASP A 31 -3.12 -4.42 0.96
N ILE A 32 -4.10 -3.56 0.68
CA ILE A 32 -5.20 -3.85 -0.26
C ILE A 32 -4.70 -3.87 -1.71
N LEU A 33 -3.79 -2.97 -2.07
CA LEU A 33 -3.17 -2.94 -3.40
C LEU A 33 -2.09 -4.01 -3.58
N GLY A 34 -1.76 -4.79 -2.55
CA GLY A 34 -0.68 -5.77 -2.57
C GLY A 34 0.69 -5.13 -2.82
N VAL A 35 0.83 -3.82 -2.57
CA VAL A 35 2.09 -3.10 -2.72
C VAL A 35 2.91 -3.42 -1.49
N VAL A 36 3.79 -4.41 -1.63
CA VAL A 36 4.85 -4.65 -0.66
C VAL A 36 5.77 -3.45 -0.73
N TYR A 37 5.73 -2.60 0.30
CA TYR A 37 6.88 -1.74 0.55
C TYR A 37 8.03 -2.68 0.87
N GLU A 38 8.98 -2.82 -0.05
CA GLU A 38 10.36 -3.02 0.38
C GLU A 38 10.65 -1.83 1.29
N TYR A 39 10.49 -2.05 2.59
CA TYR A 39 11.07 -1.17 3.56
C TYR A 39 12.55 -1.25 3.27
N THR A 40 13.08 -0.24 2.57
CA THR A 40 14.52 0.03 2.48
C THR A 40 14.98 0.46 3.86
N GLY A 41 14.80 -0.43 4.84
CA GLY A 41 15.58 -0.43 6.05
C GLY A 41 16.99 -0.65 5.59
N LEU A 42 17.83 0.31 5.90
CA LEU A 42 19.27 0.19 6.07
C LEU A 42 19.61 -0.92 7.09
N ILE A 43 19.12 -2.15 6.91
CA ILE A 43 19.38 -3.31 7.75
C ILE A 43 19.95 -4.40 6.87
N LYS A 44 21.28 -4.42 6.90
CA LYS A 44 22.20 -5.51 6.55
C LYS A 44 22.08 -6.01 5.11
N GLN A 45 23.02 -5.55 4.29
CA GLN A 45 23.66 -6.44 3.33
C GLN A 45 23.89 -7.79 4.04
N LYS A 46 23.20 -8.84 3.60
CA LYS A 46 23.55 -10.20 3.96
C LYS A 46 25.00 -10.38 3.54
N LYS A 47 25.90 -10.33 4.52
CA LYS A 47 27.26 -10.83 4.38
C LYS A 47 27.07 -12.33 4.16
N ILE A 48 27.11 -12.74 2.89
CA ILE A 48 27.25 -14.13 2.50
C ILE A 48 28.61 -14.56 3.07
N ALA A 49 28.57 -15.44 4.07
CA ALA A 49 29.69 -16.23 4.52
C ALA A 49 29.43 -17.67 4.08
#